data_AF-A0A0D1VU40-F1
#
_entry.id   AF-A0A0D1VU40-F1
#
_cell.length_a   1.000
_cell.length_b   1.000
_cell.length_c   1.000
_cell.angle_alpha   90.00
_cell.angle_beta   90.00
_cell.angle_gamma   90.00
#
_symmetry.space_group_name_H-M   'P 1'
#
loop_
_entity.id
_entity.type
_entity.pdbx_description
1 polymer ?
#
loop_
_entity_poly.entity_id
_entity_poly.type
_entity_poly.pdbx_seq_one_letter_code
_entity_poly.pdbx_strand_id
1 'polypeptide(L)'
;MTPEEQTRFVSDIQGFSHEDIDRLYRVLLNLEQDQLDLAPANVKHAYLTAYWDERRQLADANEPCIKWLLDLLDTDPDIPLNEKFLDVLQEANIVLTADGTTTDGGVARSEASIESIDENDPLWQQAVALDNRKLASQALELWRAKVQAKVEAQQKAYEDYENPQLNAIADAFYNRNLGRRALWHWRNTAIHQRRLEEVAIEHCARKDAAFALKHWTLAARESLFTRVRSERLAQKAMDTWREKTRDIREMEAVADDFRNHQAVRNTLGMMAARREQIKKAEQQAVLVYEGNLARKVFNKWLAKMEQQRFDERKADAAADYFALKHALNKWRAKARSKKEEEQAMQAREHMLVFKYGRRWREIVRRRKHALYDAAYKRMRKVVKMNIARAALNIWRQKTAQIRAMRMAADEFRARRDAENAQRIAHGAIVTMYNRTQQIQEANQQADEFYNRNLIERLQIFGSNWLIPTRQILENQQRADEYRATRSASYAVSVLRSWKNMAFRARRLEEDADVVYQRNERRRVWGFLQRWRRAVPKQDEDEEGREEHLVPATPAARRSQLLNSTTPAYTPAAALFGSDGRVEEIDEEE
;
A
#
# COMPACT_ATOMS: atom_id res chain seq x y z
N MET A 1 77.83 22.55 46.80
CA MET A 1 77.43 22.15 48.16
C MET A 1 78.09 23.11 49.14
N THR A 2 77.42 23.57 50.19
CA THR A 2 78.09 24.37 51.23
C THR A 2 78.94 23.47 52.15
N PRO A 3 80.02 23.97 52.77
CA PRO A 3 80.85 23.14 53.67
C PRO A 3 80.09 22.65 54.91
N GLU A 4 79.03 23.36 55.35
CA GLU A 4 78.16 22.92 56.45
C GLU A 4 77.27 21.73 56.04
N GLU A 5 76.79 21.70 54.79
CA GLU A 5 76.08 20.54 54.24
C GLU A 5 77.03 19.37 54.00
N GLN A 6 78.23 19.61 53.46
CA GLN A 6 79.23 18.57 53.22
C GLN A 6 79.63 17.86 54.53
N THR A 7 79.95 18.62 55.59
CA THR A 7 80.28 18.03 56.90
C THR A 7 79.12 17.24 57.52
N ARG A 8 77.87 17.63 57.25
CA ARG A 8 76.68 16.85 57.63
C ARG A 8 76.60 15.53 56.86
N PHE A 9 76.71 15.55 55.53
CA PHE A 9 76.69 14.32 54.72
C PHE A 9 77.86 13.38 55.04
N VAL A 10 79.04 13.92 55.37
CA VAL A 10 80.21 13.17 55.88
C VAL A 10 79.92 12.50 57.23
N SER A 11 79.27 13.21 58.17
CA SER A 11 78.87 12.62 59.45
C SER A 11 77.83 11.49 59.28
N ASP A 12 76.93 11.62 58.31
CA ASP A 12 75.91 10.60 58.05
C ASP A 12 76.51 9.36 57.35
N ILE A 13 77.39 9.53 56.35
CA ILE A 13 77.99 8.40 55.62
C ILE A 13 79.00 7.61 56.47
N GLN A 14 79.68 8.25 57.42
CA GLN A 14 80.53 7.55 58.41
C GLN A 14 79.73 6.60 59.33
N GLY A 15 78.40 6.77 59.40
CA GLY A 15 77.49 5.84 60.10
C GLY A 15 77.02 4.65 59.27
N PHE A 16 77.31 4.60 57.96
CA PHE A 16 76.88 3.52 57.08
C PHE A 16 77.84 2.33 57.11
N SER A 17 77.30 1.12 56.92
CA SER A 17 78.15 -0.07 56.79
C SER A 17 78.85 -0.08 55.44
N HIS A 18 79.94 -0.83 55.32
CA HIS A 18 80.66 -0.88 54.04
C HIS A 18 79.78 -1.43 52.90
N GLU A 19 78.95 -2.44 53.18
CA GLU A 19 78.00 -2.99 52.22
C GLU A 19 77.01 -1.92 51.71
N ASP A 20 76.64 -0.94 52.55
CA ASP A 20 75.73 0.13 52.16
C ASP A 20 76.42 1.20 51.31
N ILE A 21 77.69 1.50 51.58
CA ILE A 21 78.52 2.41 50.76
C ILE A 21 78.76 1.79 49.37
N ASP A 22 79.13 0.51 49.31
CA ASP A 22 79.22 -0.26 48.05
C ASP A 22 77.89 -0.25 47.28
N ARG A 23 76.76 -0.45 47.98
CA ARG A 23 75.43 -0.41 47.37
C ARG A 23 75.12 0.97 46.78
N LEU A 24 75.38 2.04 47.53
CA LEU A 24 75.20 3.42 47.03
C LEU A 24 76.06 3.69 45.79
N TYR A 25 77.32 3.25 45.79
CA TYR A 25 78.21 3.40 44.64
C TYR A 25 77.72 2.62 43.40
N ARG A 26 77.25 1.37 43.58
CA ARG A 26 76.65 0.58 42.49
C ARG A 26 75.36 1.22 41.94
N VAL A 27 74.56 1.85 42.80
CA VAL A 27 73.34 2.57 42.37
C VAL A 27 73.69 3.76 41.48
N LEU A 28 74.73 4.52 41.83
CA LEU A 28 75.23 5.61 40.99
C LEU A 28 75.78 5.10 39.65
N LEU A 29 76.58 4.03 39.67
CA LEU A 29 77.06 3.36 38.46
C LEU A 29 75.93 2.88 37.54
N ASN A 30 74.86 2.29 38.10
CA ASN A 30 73.72 1.84 37.33
C ASN A 30 72.95 3.01 36.71
N LEU A 31 72.72 4.10 37.46
CA LEU A 31 72.06 5.31 36.94
C LEU A 31 72.86 5.97 35.81
N GLU A 32 74.19 5.98 35.92
CA GLU A 32 75.09 6.52 34.89
C GLU A 32 75.16 5.61 33.64
N GLN A 33 75.24 4.29 33.82
CA GLN A 33 75.26 3.31 32.72
C GLN A 33 73.94 3.27 31.93
N ASP A 34 72.81 3.31 32.62
CA ASP A 34 71.48 3.28 31.99
C ASP A 34 71.04 4.65 31.43
N GLN A 35 71.85 5.72 31.63
CA GLN A 35 71.54 7.10 31.23
C GLN A 35 70.17 7.59 31.71
N LEU A 36 69.76 7.18 32.92
CA LEU A 36 68.45 7.50 33.47
C LEU A 36 68.43 8.93 34.02
N ASP A 37 67.34 9.66 33.72
CA ASP A 37 67.07 10.94 34.37
C ASP A 37 67.16 10.79 35.89
N LEU A 38 67.83 11.73 36.57
CA LEU A 38 68.01 11.77 38.03
C LEU A 38 66.71 12.13 38.78
N ALA A 39 65.56 11.61 38.34
CA ALA A 39 64.29 11.74 39.04
C ALA A 39 64.31 10.90 40.33
N PRO A 40 63.75 11.39 41.45
CA PRO A 40 63.67 10.64 42.72
C PRO A 40 63.05 9.24 42.62
N ALA A 41 62.15 9.02 41.65
CA ALA A 41 61.56 7.71 41.37
C ALA A 41 62.59 6.72 40.75
N ASN A 42 63.45 7.20 39.85
CA ASN A 42 64.47 6.39 39.18
C ASN A 42 65.58 6.01 40.17
N VAL A 43 66.00 6.96 41.02
CA VAL A 43 66.97 6.72 42.11
C VAL A 43 66.45 5.66 43.08
N LYS A 44 65.18 5.76 43.51
CA LYS A 44 64.53 4.73 44.35
C LYS A 44 64.46 3.38 43.65
N HIS A 45 64.14 3.34 42.35
CA HIS A 45 64.07 2.11 41.58
C HIS A 45 65.46 1.44 41.46
N ALA A 46 66.48 2.19 41.06
CA ALA A 46 67.86 1.68 40.94
C ALA A 46 68.40 1.15 42.28
N TYR A 47 68.13 1.86 43.39
CA TYR A 47 68.48 1.40 44.73
C TYR A 47 67.76 0.11 45.11
N LEU A 48 66.45 0.02 44.88
CA LEU A 48 65.71 -1.22 45.13
C LEU A 48 66.28 -2.38 44.30
N THR A 49 66.57 -2.18 43.01
CA THR A 49 67.17 -3.22 42.16
C THR A 49 68.50 -3.72 42.74
N ALA A 50 69.42 -2.82 43.09
CA ALA A 50 70.69 -3.20 43.72
C ALA A 50 70.53 -3.90 45.08
N TYR A 51 69.49 -3.56 45.84
CA TYR A 51 69.15 -4.21 47.11
C TYR A 51 68.61 -5.63 46.93
N TRP A 52 67.71 -5.84 45.95
CA TRP A 52 67.08 -7.14 45.68
C TRP A 52 68.09 -8.22 45.26
N ASP A 53 69.18 -7.84 44.60
CA ASP A 53 70.27 -8.76 44.22
C ASP A 53 71.06 -9.28 45.42
N GLU A 54 71.16 -8.50 46.51
CA GLU A 54 71.96 -8.87 47.69
C GLU A 54 71.13 -9.55 48.79
N ARG A 55 69.94 -9.04 49.11
CA ARG A 55 69.14 -9.54 50.25
C ARG A 55 67.66 -9.73 49.88
N ARG A 56 67.19 -10.98 49.95
CA ARG A 56 65.78 -11.38 49.67
C ARG A 56 64.79 -11.01 50.79
N GLN A 57 64.84 -9.78 51.28
CA GLN A 57 63.87 -9.23 52.23
C GLN A 57 63.30 -7.93 51.65
N LEU A 58 62.04 -7.63 51.91
CA LEU A 58 61.45 -6.36 51.44
C LEU A 58 62.18 -5.21 52.13
N ALA A 59 62.88 -4.39 51.35
CA ALA A 59 63.39 -3.10 51.82
C ALA A 59 62.23 -2.22 52.28
N ASP A 60 62.38 -1.59 53.46
CA ASP A 60 61.48 -0.52 53.89
C ASP A 60 61.77 0.72 53.03
N ALA A 61 60.74 1.38 52.52
CA ALA A 61 60.89 2.58 51.70
C ALA A 61 61.50 3.78 52.46
N ASN A 62 61.72 3.63 53.77
CA ASN A 62 62.36 4.59 54.67
C ASN A 62 63.82 4.25 55.04
N GLU A 63 64.49 3.33 54.32
CA GLU A 63 65.88 2.95 54.61
C GLU A 63 66.83 4.17 54.55
N PRO A 64 67.70 4.40 55.56
CA PRO A 64 68.42 5.66 55.70
C PRO A 64 69.33 5.98 54.51
N CYS A 65 69.90 4.97 53.87
CA CYS A 65 70.77 5.14 52.70
C CYS A 65 70.00 5.69 51.48
N ILE A 66 68.76 5.22 51.24
CA ILE A 66 67.91 5.74 50.15
C ILE A 66 67.53 7.20 50.40
N LYS A 67 67.28 7.55 51.67
CA LYS A 67 66.93 8.91 52.05
C LYS A 67 68.13 9.85 51.91
N TRP A 68 69.29 9.44 52.41
CA TRP A 68 70.54 10.18 52.30
C TRP A 68 70.91 10.48 50.83
N LEU A 69 70.74 9.51 49.93
CA LEU A 69 71.03 9.71 48.50
C LEU A 69 70.05 10.69 47.83
N LEU A 70 68.80 10.74 48.29
CA LEU A 70 67.79 11.71 47.82
C LEU A 70 68.03 13.10 48.41
N ASP A 71 68.37 13.20 49.70
CA ASP A 71 68.74 14.45 50.35
C ASP A 71 70.01 15.06 49.68
N LEU A 72 70.96 14.22 49.24
CA LEU A 72 72.15 14.62 48.46
C LEU A 72 71.83 15.07 47.02
N LEU A 73 70.82 14.44 46.39
CA LEU A 73 70.32 14.83 45.07
C LEU A 73 69.67 16.22 45.08
N ASP A 74 68.82 16.50 46.08
CA ASP A 74 68.12 17.78 46.23
C ASP A 74 69.06 18.94 46.60
N THR A 75 70.28 18.65 47.08
CA THR A 75 71.30 19.66 47.43
C THR A 75 72.07 20.11 46.17
N ASP A 76 71.98 21.38 45.77
CA ASP A 76 72.65 22.01 44.62
C ASP A 76 72.47 21.29 43.25
N PRO A 77 71.38 21.54 42.50
CA PRO A 77 71.05 20.80 41.26
C PRO A 77 72.05 20.99 40.10
N ASP A 78 72.93 21.99 40.17
CA ASP A 78 73.90 22.32 39.10
C ASP A 78 75.11 21.38 39.06
N ILE A 79 75.37 20.61 40.12
CA ILE A 79 76.49 19.65 40.22
C ILE A 79 75.92 18.22 40.03
N PRO A 80 76.52 17.36 39.19
CA PRO A 80 76.07 15.98 39.01
C PRO A 80 76.21 15.17 40.31
N LEU A 81 75.27 14.24 40.54
CA LEU A 81 75.18 13.48 41.79
C LEU A 81 76.44 12.64 42.08
N ASN A 82 77.12 12.14 41.05
CA ASN A 82 78.35 11.36 41.19
C ASN A 82 79.50 12.21 41.77
N GLU A 83 79.69 13.44 41.28
CA GLU A 83 80.72 14.36 41.82
C GLU A 83 80.45 14.70 43.28
N LYS A 84 79.21 15.03 43.67
CA LYS A 84 78.83 15.26 45.08
C LYS A 84 79.13 14.06 45.97
N PHE A 85 78.85 12.85 45.49
CA PHE A 85 79.09 11.63 46.25
C PHE A 85 80.59 11.38 46.47
N LEU A 86 81.41 11.61 45.44
CA LEU A 86 82.86 11.50 45.53
C LEU A 86 83.48 12.58 46.44
N ASP A 87 82.99 13.83 46.37
CA ASP A 87 83.40 14.93 47.26
C ASP A 87 83.11 14.60 48.74
N VAL A 88 81.99 13.94 49.03
CA VAL A 88 81.65 13.48 50.39
C VAL A 88 82.51 12.30 50.82
N LEU A 89 82.77 11.32 49.95
CA LEU A 89 83.67 10.19 50.28
C LEU A 89 85.12 10.63 50.50
N GLN A 90 85.61 11.59 49.70
CA GLN A 90 86.95 12.15 49.83
C GLN A 90 87.12 12.88 51.16
N GLU A 91 86.17 13.75 51.54
CA GLU A 91 86.17 14.45 52.82
C GLU A 91 86.00 13.47 54.01
N ALA A 92 85.26 12.38 53.82
CA ALA A 92 85.15 11.29 54.79
C ALA A 92 86.42 10.40 54.91
N ASN A 93 87.42 10.59 54.05
CA ASN A 93 88.62 9.74 53.91
C ASN A 93 88.33 8.26 53.56
N ILE A 94 87.26 8.00 52.79
CA ILE A 94 86.85 6.64 52.38
C ILE A 94 87.36 6.38 50.96
N VAL A 95 88.33 5.47 50.82
CA VAL A 95 88.93 5.10 49.52
C VAL A 95 88.24 3.86 48.96
N LEU A 96 87.55 4.00 47.83
CA LEU A 96 86.97 2.87 47.10
C LEU A 96 88.06 2.09 46.35
N THR A 97 88.38 0.89 46.81
CA THR A 97 89.28 -0.06 46.13
C THR A 97 88.49 -1.08 45.30
N ALA A 98 88.94 -1.36 44.08
CA ALA A 98 88.20 -2.13 43.08
C ALA A 98 87.82 -3.58 43.48
N ASP A 99 88.50 -4.16 44.47
CA ASP A 99 88.30 -5.54 44.94
C ASP A 99 87.66 -5.63 46.35
N GLY A 100 87.00 -4.55 46.79
CA GLY A 100 86.41 -4.42 48.14
C GLY A 100 87.38 -3.78 49.15
N THR A 101 86.86 -3.11 50.17
CA THR A 101 87.70 -2.29 51.07
C THR A 101 88.31 -3.06 52.23
N THR A 102 89.50 -2.61 52.62
CA THR A 102 90.13 -2.94 53.89
C THR A 102 90.45 -1.65 54.66
N THR A 103 89.75 -1.41 55.76
CA THR A 103 90.06 -0.31 56.70
C THR A 103 91.28 -0.65 57.54
N ASP A 104 92.47 -0.41 57.01
CA ASP A 104 93.75 -0.81 57.64
C ASP A 104 94.23 0.24 58.66
N GLY A 105 93.70 0.15 59.90
CA GLY A 105 94.00 1.07 61.01
C GLY A 105 95.04 0.53 61.98
N GLY A 106 96.33 0.61 61.63
CA GLY A 106 97.45 0.12 62.47
C GLY A 106 98.31 1.23 63.11
N VAL A 107 98.02 1.64 64.35
CA VAL A 107 98.86 2.56 65.15
C VAL A 107 99.28 1.95 66.49
N ALA A 108 100.52 2.26 66.90
CA ALA A 108 101.26 1.64 68.00
C ALA A 108 100.81 2.00 69.44
N ARG A 109 101.09 1.07 70.37
CA ARG A 109 101.37 1.20 71.83
C ARG A 109 101.65 -0.23 72.34
N SER A 110 102.78 -0.62 72.94
CA SER A 110 103.69 -0.08 73.97
C SER A 110 103.11 -0.06 75.40
N GLU A 111 103.80 -0.81 76.28
CA GLU A 111 103.90 -0.69 77.75
C GLU A 111 102.66 -1.05 78.61
N ALA A 112 102.78 -1.65 79.80
CA ALA A 112 103.97 -1.99 80.62
C ALA A 112 103.72 -3.18 81.59
N SER A 113 104.77 -3.48 82.38
CA SER A 113 104.72 -3.92 83.81
C SER A 113 104.74 -5.43 84.12
N ILE A 114 105.52 -5.99 85.07
CA ILE A 114 106.80 -5.64 85.75
C ILE A 114 107.28 -6.94 86.46
N GLU A 115 108.60 -7.23 86.54
CA GLU A 115 109.36 -7.66 87.75
C GLU A 115 110.84 -8.03 87.42
N SER A 116 111.75 -7.23 88.00
CA SER A 116 113.17 -7.40 88.42
C SER A 116 113.94 -8.74 88.23
N ILE A 117 115.28 -8.81 88.08
CA ILE A 117 116.41 -7.96 88.57
C ILE A 117 117.54 -7.79 87.53
N ASP A 118 118.22 -6.65 87.66
CA ASP A 118 119.40 -6.03 87.01
C ASP A 118 120.60 -6.88 86.48
N GLU A 119 120.88 -6.74 85.18
CA GLU A 119 122.21 -6.87 84.52
C GLU A 119 122.41 -5.70 83.50
N ASN A 120 121.84 -4.52 83.78
CA ASN A 120 121.63 -3.44 82.79
C ASN A 120 122.66 -2.31 82.88
N ASP A 121 123.91 -2.56 82.46
CA ASP A 121 124.81 -1.49 81.99
C ASP A 121 124.54 -1.24 80.48
N PRO A 122 123.92 -0.10 80.11
CA PRO A 122 123.36 0.10 78.76
C PRO A 122 124.42 0.21 77.65
N LEU A 123 125.70 0.43 77.96
CA LEU A 123 126.78 0.44 76.96
C LEU A 123 127.25 -0.99 76.60
N TRP A 124 127.10 -1.95 77.51
CA TRP A 124 127.60 -3.31 77.32
C TRP A 124 126.70 -4.12 76.36
N GLN A 125 125.38 -4.00 76.53
CA GLN A 125 124.40 -4.72 75.70
C GLN A 125 124.41 -4.26 74.22
N GLN A 126 124.72 -2.99 73.95
CA GLN A 126 124.78 -2.46 72.59
C GLN A 126 126.04 -2.93 71.83
N ALA A 127 127.16 -3.15 72.52
CA ALA A 127 128.39 -3.67 71.92
C ALA A 127 128.26 -5.16 71.53
N VAL A 128 127.73 -6.00 72.43
CA VAL A 128 127.58 -7.45 72.21
C VAL A 128 126.60 -7.75 71.06
N ALA A 129 125.57 -6.93 70.87
CA ALA A 129 124.62 -7.09 69.76
C ALA A 129 125.25 -6.83 68.36
N LEU A 130 126.26 -5.95 68.26
CA LEU A 130 126.89 -5.59 66.99
C LEU A 130 127.95 -6.61 66.54
N ASP A 131 128.74 -7.17 67.45
CA ASP A 131 129.76 -8.17 67.12
C ASP A 131 129.14 -9.52 66.70
N ASN A 132 128.11 -9.98 67.42
CA ASN A 132 127.39 -11.21 67.08
C ASN A 132 126.79 -11.17 65.65
N ARG A 133 126.38 -9.98 65.18
CA ARG A 133 125.82 -9.81 63.83
C ARG A 133 126.87 -9.91 62.72
N LYS A 134 128.13 -9.48 62.97
CA LYS A 134 129.24 -9.58 62.00
C LYS A 134 129.81 -10.99 61.89
N LEU A 135 129.90 -11.72 63.01
CA LEU A 135 130.39 -13.11 63.01
C LEU A 135 129.44 -14.04 62.25
N ALA A 136 128.12 -13.85 62.39
CA ALA A 136 127.12 -14.65 61.69
C ALA A 136 127.17 -14.50 60.16
N SER A 137 127.43 -13.29 59.63
CA SER A 137 127.51 -13.08 58.17
C SER A 137 128.76 -13.73 57.56
N GLN A 138 129.92 -13.62 58.22
CA GLN A 138 131.17 -14.21 57.74
C GLN A 138 131.12 -15.75 57.69
N ALA A 139 130.46 -16.38 58.66
CA ALA A 139 130.28 -17.84 58.68
C ALA A 139 129.43 -18.35 57.49
N LEU A 140 128.39 -17.61 57.11
CA LEU A 140 127.50 -17.98 55.99
C LEU A 140 128.17 -17.85 54.62
N GLU A 141 129.02 -16.84 54.42
CA GLU A 141 129.77 -16.65 53.17
C GLU A 141 130.78 -17.79 52.94
N LEU A 142 131.54 -18.17 53.97
CA LEU A 142 132.47 -19.31 53.91
C LEU A 142 131.76 -20.65 53.67
N TRP A 143 130.53 -20.82 54.16
CA TRP A 143 129.74 -22.03 53.90
C TRP A 143 129.25 -22.10 52.45
N ARG A 144 128.71 -21.00 51.91
CA ARG A 144 128.22 -20.94 50.50
C ARG A 144 129.32 -21.26 49.49
N ALA A 145 130.52 -20.69 49.67
CA ALA A 145 131.66 -20.96 48.79
C ALA A 145 132.06 -22.45 48.76
N LYS A 146 131.99 -23.15 49.90
CA LYS A 146 132.28 -24.60 49.97
C LYS A 146 131.21 -25.48 49.31
N VAL A 147 129.95 -25.05 49.28
CA VAL A 147 128.88 -25.82 48.63
C VAL A 147 128.99 -25.72 47.11
N GLN A 148 129.21 -24.53 46.56
CA GLN A 148 129.32 -24.31 45.12
C GLN A 148 130.49 -25.10 44.50
N ALA A 149 131.67 -25.06 45.12
CA ALA A 149 132.83 -25.84 44.69
C ALA A 149 132.60 -27.37 44.65
N LYS A 150 131.69 -27.90 45.49
CA LYS A 150 131.31 -29.33 45.45
C LYS A 150 130.36 -29.66 44.30
N VAL A 151 129.43 -28.76 43.96
CA VAL A 151 128.49 -28.97 42.85
C VAL A 151 129.22 -29.00 41.52
N GLU A 152 130.12 -28.03 41.28
CA GLU A 152 130.92 -27.96 40.05
C GLU A 152 131.85 -29.16 39.86
N ALA A 153 132.43 -29.68 40.96
CA ALA A 153 133.25 -30.89 40.94
C ALA A 153 132.43 -32.15 40.63
N GLN A 154 131.16 -32.21 41.06
CA GLN A 154 130.27 -33.33 40.74
C GLN A 154 129.80 -33.29 39.29
N GLN A 155 129.42 -32.11 38.75
CA GLN A 155 128.97 -31.99 37.35
C GLN A 155 130.02 -32.51 36.35
N LYS A 156 131.28 -32.11 36.50
CA LYS A 156 132.38 -32.57 35.64
C LYS A 156 132.62 -34.08 35.68
N ALA A 157 132.32 -34.74 36.81
CA ALA A 157 132.49 -36.18 36.95
C ALA A 157 131.39 -37.01 36.26
N TYR A 158 130.24 -36.41 35.93
CA TYR A 158 129.16 -37.09 35.21
C TYR A 158 129.30 -36.97 33.68
N GLU A 159 129.85 -35.87 33.18
CA GLU A 159 130.04 -35.63 31.74
C GLU A 159 130.99 -36.65 31.07
N ASP A 160 131.99 -37.15 31.81
CA ASP A 160 132.98 -38.13 31.30
C ASP A 160 132.42 -39.57 31.10
N TYR A 161 131.18 -39.87 31.52
CA TYR A 161 130.62 -41.24 31.53
C TYR A 161 129.44 -41.48 30.57
N GLU A 162 128.95 -40.47 29.84
CA GLU A 162 127.74 -40.64 29.02
C GLU A 162 128.01 -41.31 27.67
N ASN A 163 127.43 -42.50 27.48
CA ASN A 163 127.49 -43.24 26.22
C ASN A 163 126.17 -43.03 25.44
N PRO A 164 126.14 -42.18 24.39
CA PRO A 164 124.91 -41.55 23.90
C PRO A 164 123.89 -42.53 23.29
N GLN A 165 124.32 -43.71 22.84
CA GLN A 165 123.41 -44.73 22.28
C GLN A 165 122.53 -45.39 23.33
N LEU A 166 123.00 -45.51 24.58
CA LEU A 166 122.21 -46.08 25.68
C LEU A 166 121.17 -45.07 26.19
N ASN A 167 121.53 -43.78 26.27
CA ASN A 167 120.61 -42.71 26.66
C ASN A 167 119.42 -42.63 25.68
N ALA A 168 119.66 -42.67 24.35
CA ALA A 168 118.57 -42.64 23.37
C ALA A 168 117.54 -43.78 23.51
N ILE A 169 117.97 -44.98 23.91
CA ILE A 169 117.06 -46.12 24.16
C ILE A 169 116.34 -45.95 25.50
N ALA A 170 117.03 -45.48 26.54
CA ALA A 170 116.45 -45.15 27.83
C ALA A 170 115.37 -44.07 27.69
N ASP A 171 115.63 -43.01 26.92
CA ASP A 171 114.70 -41.92 26.62
C ASP A 171 113.50 -42.40 25.83
N ALA A 172 113.68 -43.24 24.82
CA ALA A 172 112.56 -43.83 24.08
C ALA A 172 111.65 -44.68 25.00
N PHE A 173 112.24 -45.45 25.92
CA PHE A 173 111.49 -46.25 26.89
C PHE A 173 110.83 -45.39 27.98
N TYR A 174 111.52 -44.34 28.43
CA TYR A 174 111.02 -43.36 29.40
C TYR A 174 109.84 -42.60 28.81
N ASN A 175 109.98 -42.01 27.61
CA ASN A 175 108.91 -41.29 26.92
C ASN A 175 107.69 -42.18 26.64
N ARG A 176 107.87 -43.44 26.27
CA ARG A 176 106.77 -44.40 26.08
C ARG A 176 106.04 -44.70 27.40
N ASN A 177 106.77 -44.86 28.50
CA ASN A 177 106.17 -45.09 29.82
C ASN A 177 105.54 -43.82 30.41
N LEU A 178 106.14 -42.65 30.20
CA LEU A 178 105.62 -41.35 30.58
C LEU A 178 104.29 -41.08 29.87
N GLY A 179 104.25 -41.25 28.54
CA GLY A 179 103.03 -41.14 27.75
C GLY A 179 101.95 -42.13 28.20
N ARG A 180 102.31 -43.38 28.51
CA ARG A 180 101.35 -44.38 29.04
C ARG A 180 100.81 -44.01 30.43
N ARG A 181 101.65 -43.49 31.33
CA ARG A 181 101.25 -43.01 32.66
C ARG A 181 100.39 -41.74 32.57
N ALA A 182 100.76 -40.79 31.72
CA ALA A 182 100.00 -39.57 31.49
C ALA A 182 98.60 -39.87 30.90
N LEU A 183 98.50 -40.74 29.90
CA LEU A 183 97.22 -41.18 29.32
C LEU A 183 96.37 -41.96 30.33
N TRP A 184 96.98 -42.80 31.18
CA TRP A 184 96.26 -43.53 32.22
C TRP A 184 95.73 -42.59 33.31
N HIS A 185 96.56 -41.63 33.76
CA HIS A 185 96.16 -40.59 34.70
C HIS A 185 95.03 -39.74 34.13
N TRP A 186 95.19 -39.22 32.91
CA TRP A 186 94.16 -38.41 32.23
C TRP A 186 92.85 -39.16 32.04
N ARG A 187 92.91 -40.45 31.64
CA ARG A 187 91.71 -41.30 31.54
C ARG A 187 91.01 -41.47 32.89
N ASN A 188 91.77 -41.65 33.98
CA ASN A 188 91.20 -41.79 35.31
C ASN A 188 90.63 -40.47 35.84
N THR A 189 91.28 -39.33 35.61
CA THR A 189 90.74 -38.02 35.99
C THR A 189 89.49 -37.68 35.18
N ALA A 190 89.44 -38.01 33.89
CA ALA A 190 88.25 -37.82 33.07
C ALA A 190 87.08 -38.73 33.51
N ILE A 191 87.35 -39.98 33.89
CA ILE A 191 86.33 -40.87 34.48
C ILE A 191 85.86 -40.35 35.84
N HIS A 192 86.77 -39.80 36.66
CA HIS A 192 86.41 -39.21 37.94
C HIS A 192 85.56 -37.94 37.80
N GLN A 193 85.92 -37.04 36.87
CA GLN A 193 85.14 -35.85 36.53
C GLN A 193 83.73 -36.23 36.06
N ARG A 194 83.58 -37.18 35.13
CA ARG A 194 82.26 -37.66 34.70
C ARG A 194 81.41 -38.23 35.83
N ARG A 195 82.00 -38.97 36.77
CA ARG A 195 81.28 -39.46 37.96
C ARG A 195 80.84 -38.31 38.88
N LEU A 196 81.64 -37.26 39.01
CA LEU A 196 81.24 -36.06 39.77
C LEU A 196 80.14 -35.28 39.05
N GLU A 197 80.19 -35.19 37.72
CA GLU A 197 79.13 -34.60 36.88
C GLU A 197 77.82 -35.40 37.02
N GLU A 198 77.86 -36.73 36.94
CA GLU A 198 76.70 -37.62 37.17
C GLU A 198 76.07 -37.40 38.56
N VAL A 199 76.89 -37.34 39.62
CA VAL A 199 76.43 -37.07 41.00
C VAL A 199 75.88 -35.65 41.15
N ALA A 200 76.48 -34.65 40.49
CA ALA A 200 75.99 -33.27 40.50
C ALA A 200 74.63 -33.15 39.80
N ILE A 201 74.47 -33.79 38.63
CA ILE A 201 73.21 -33.86 37.89
C ILE A 201 72.13 -34.54 38.74
N GLU A 202 72.45 -35.67 39.40
CA GLU A 202 71.50 -36.35 40.27
C GLU A 202 71.09 -35.47 41.47
N HIS A 203 72.04 -34.73 42.08
CA HIS A 203 71.75 -33.83 43.18
C HIS A 203 70.90 -32.62 42.76
N CYS A 204 71.16 -32.04 41.59
CA CYS A 204 70.30 -31.00 41.00
C CYS A 204 68.89 -31.55 40.72
N ALA A 205 68.77 -32.69 40.03
CA ALA A 205 67.47 -33.32 39.75
C ALA A 205 66.68 -33.62 41.04
N ARG A 206 67.33 -34.08 42.12
CA ARG A 206 66.70 -34.28 43.43
C ARG A 206 66.24 -32.96 44.07
N LYS A 207 67.03 -31.89 43.96
CA LYS A 207 66.65 -30.54 44.44
C LYS A 207 65.47 -29.98 43.65
N ASP A 208 65.51 -30.08 42.33
CA ASP A 208 64.47 -29.59 41.44
C ASP A 208 63.16 -30.35 41.65
N ALA A 209 63.21 -31.68 41.83
CA ALA A 209 62.06 -32.49 42.20
C ALA A 209 61.47 -32.09 43.57
N ALA A 210 62.33 -31.86 44.59
CA ALA A 210 61.87 -31.41 45.90
C ALA A 210 61.25 -30.00 45.85
N PHE A 211 61.82 -29.09 45.04
CA PHE A 211 61.30 -27.75 44.80
C PHE A 211 59.96 -27.78 44.07
N ALA A 212 59.85 -28.59 42.99
CA ALA A 212 58.62 -28.80 42.24
C ALA A 212 57.51 -29.39 43.11
N LEU A 213 57.81 -30.39 43.96
CA LEU A 213 56.84 -30.94 44.92
C LEU A 213 56.40 -29.91 45.96
N LYS A 214 57.31 -29.06 46.45
CA LYS A 214 56.95 -27.95 47.36
C LYS A 214 56.03 -26.94 46.68
N HIS A 215 56.35 -26.53 45.45
CA HIS A 215 55.50 -25.62 44.68
C HIS A 215 54.14 -26.24 44.35
N TRP A 216 54.09 -27.52 43.96
CA TRP A 216 52.84 -28.20 43.65
C TRP A 216 51.94 -28.38 44.88
N THR A 217 52.52 -28.71 46.05
CA THR A 217 51.75 -28.77 47.31
C THR A 217 51.26 -27.41 47.79
N LEU A 218 52.01 -26.32 47.53
CA LEU A 218 51.55 -24.95 47.80
C LEU A 218 50.41 -24.54 46.85
N ALA A 219 50.57 -24.75 45.54
CA ALA A 219 49.52 -24.47 44.55
C ALA A 219 48.24 -25.29 44.79
N ALA A 220 48.39 -26.57 45.19
CA ALA A 220 47.25 -27.40 45.60
C ALA A 220 46.53 -26.83 46.83
N ARG A 221 47.27 -26.35 47.84
CA ARG A 221 46.68 -25.68 49.01
C ARG A 221 46.00 -24.38 48.64
N GLU A 222 46.62 -23.55 47.80
CA GLU A 222 46.05 -22.29 47.32
C GLU A 222 44.74 -22.52 46.53
N SER A 223 44.71 -23.49 45.62
CA SER A 223 43.49 -23.86 44.89
C SER A 223 42.36 -24.39 45.78
N LEU A 224 42.69 -25.07 46.88
CA LEU A 224 41.71 -25.44 47.91
C LEU A 224 41.20 -24.21 48.67
N PHE A 225 42.08 -23.27 49.05
CA PHE A 225 41.67 -22.04 49.71
C PHE A 225 40.81 -21.13 48.82
N THR A 226 41.14 -20.98 47.53
CA THR A 226 40.31 -20.21 46.60
C THR A 226 38.96 -20.88 46.38
N ARG A 227 38.90 -22.21 46.29
CA ARG A 227 37.63 -22.97 46.21
C ARG A 227 36.77 -22.83 47.46
N VAL A 228 37.33 -23.00 48.66
CA VAL A 228 36.58 -22.83 49.92
C VAL A 228 36.15 -21.38 50.12
N ARG A 229 36.96 -20.40 49.69
CA ARG A 229 36.61 -18.98 49.72
C ARG A 229 35.48 -18.66 48.74
N SER A 230 35.54 -19.15 47.50
CA SER A 230 34.48 -18.91 46.50
C SER A 230 33.17 -19.60 46.88
N GLU A 231 33.22 -20.81 47.44
CA GLU A 231 32.05 -21.52 47.95
C GLU A 231 31.37 -20.75 49.11
N ARG A 232 32.15 -20.25 50.09
CA ARG A 232 31.62 -19.42 51.19
C ARG A 232 31.06 -18.08 50.70
N LEU A 233 31.66 -17.47 49.69
CA LEU A 233 31.14 -16.23 49.07
C LEU A 233 29.86 -16.50 48.29
N ALA A 234 29.78 -17.62 47.56
CA ALA A 234 28.58 -18.05 46.83
C ALA A 234 27.42 -18.38 47.77
N GLN A 235 27.68 -19.05 48.90
CA GLN A 235 26.68 -19.29 49.95
C GLN A 235 26.15 -17.97 50.53
N LYS A 236 27.03 -17.06 50.96
CA LYS A 236 26.62 -15.73 51.45
C LYS A 236 25.85 -14.91 50.41
N ALA A 237 26.24 -14.98 49.14
CA ALA A 237 25.54 -14.31 48.05
C ALA A 237 24.15 -14.92 47.81
N MET A 238 24.01 -16.24 47.90
CA MET A 238 22.72 -16.92 47.80
C MET A 238 21.80 -16.64 48.99
N ASP A 239 22.32 -16.58 50.21
CA ASP A 239 21.52 -16.30 51.40
C ASP A 239 21.04 -14.84 51.41
N THR A 240 21.92 -13.87 51.08
CA THR A 240 21.53 -12.46 50.92
C THR A 240 20.58 -12.23 49.73
N TRP A 241 20.69 -13.03 48.66
CA TRP A 241 19.73 -13.01 47.56
C TRP A 241 18.37 -13.59 47.96
N ARG A 242 18.33 -14.68 48.74
CA ARG A 242 17.10 -15.27 49.29
C ARG A 242 16.39 -14.32 50.24
N GLU A 243 17.14 -13.63 51.10
CA GLU A 243 16.61 -12.61 52.00
C GLU A 243 15.99 -11.46 51.21
N LYS A 244 16.76 -10.82 50.31
CA LYS A 244 16.25 -9.72 49.47
C LYS A 244 15.08 -10.12 48.57
N THR A 245 15.05 -11.34 48.03
CA THR A 245 13.91 -11.81 47.21
C THR A 245 12.68 -12.15 48.02
N ARG A 246 12.80 -12.49 49.32
CA ARG A 246 11.66 -12.55 50.23
C ARG A 246 11.13 -11.14 50.51
N ASP A 247 12.01 -10.21 50.88
CA ASP A 247 11.63 -8.84 51.24
C ASP A 247 10.98 -8.10 50.04
N ILE A 248 11.46 -8.34 48.81
CA ILE A 248 10.82 -7.84 47.57
C ILE A 248 9.41 -8.43 47.41
N ARG A 249 9.22 -9.74 47.59
CA ARG A 249 7.90 -10.38 47.47
C ARG A 249 6.90 -9.89 48.52
N GLU A 250 7.38 -9.59 49.73
CA GLU A 250 6.55 -8.99 50.78
C GLU A 250 6.12 -7.56 50.40
N MET A 251 7.02 -6.75 49.84
CA MET A 251 6.67 -5.43 49.29
C MET A 251 5.78 -5.49 48.04
N GLU A 252 5.97 -6.48 47.16
CA GLU A 252 5.11 -6.72 45.99
C GLU A 252 3.68 -7.07 46.40
N ALA A 253 3.50 -7.93 47.40
CA ALA A 253 2.18 -8.26 47.93
C ALA A 253 1.44 -7.02 48.48
N VAL A 254 2.15 -6.18 49.25
CA VAL A 254 1.59 -4.91 49.77
C VAL A 254 1.27 -3.92 48.64
N ALA A 255 2.11 -3.85 47.61
CA ALA A 255 1.89 -3.00 46.44
C ALA A 255 0.70 -3.45 45.59
N ASP A 256 0.51 -4.77 45.41
CA ASP A 256 -0.60 -5.33 44.67
C ASP A 256 -1.93 -5.20 45.44
N ASP A 257 -1.93 -5.34 46.77
CA ASP A 257 -3.11 -5.01 47.59
C ASP A 257 -3.49 -3.52 47.46
N PHE A 258 -2.52 -2.61 47.46
CA PHE A 258 -2.76 -1.18 47.25
C PHE A 258 -3.32 -0.89 45.83
N ARG A 259 -2.73 -1.50 44.79
CA ARG A 259 -3.22 -1.42 43.40
C ARG A 259 -4.63 -1.95 43.26
N ASN A 260 -4.93 -3.09 43.86
CA ASN A 260 -6.26 -3.71 43.85
C ASN A 260 -7.29 -2.79 44.53
N HIS A 261 -6.95 -2.22 45.68
CA HIS A 261 -7.83 -1.29 46.40
C HIS A 261 -8.09 0.00 45.59
N GLN A 262 -7.07 0.54 44.92
CA GLN A 262 -7.21 1.73 44.08
C GLN A 262 -7.94 1.45 42.75
N ALA A 263 -7.76 0.27 42.15
CA ALA A 263 -8.52 -0.18 40.99
C ALA A 263 -10.01 -0.36 41.31
N VAL A 264 -10.35 -0.94 42.47
CA VAL A 264 -11.74 -1.05 42.94
C VAL A 264 -12.34 0.34 43.19
N ARG A 265 -11.60 1.26 43.83
CA ARG A 265 -12.06 2.63 44.06
C ARG A 265 -12.29 3.41 42.75
N ASN A 266 -11.38 3.28 41.78
CA ASN A 266 -11.50 3.93 40.47
C ASN A 266 -12.65 3.35 39.63
N THR A 267 -12.81 2.03 39.60
CA THR A 267 -13.91 1.39 38.85
C THR A 267 -15.28 1.70 39.45
N LEU A 268 -15.42 1.74 40.79
CA LEU A 268 -16.63 2.22 41.47
C LEU A 268 -16.90 3.70 41.20
N GLY A 269 -15.87 4.56 41.23
CA GLY A 269 -15.99 5.98 40.87
C GLY A 269 -16.45 6.19 39.42
N MET A 270 -15.87 5.45 38.47
CA MET A 270 -16.30 5.45 37.07
C MET A 270 -17.73 4.95 36.90
N MET A 271 -18.14 3.90 37.61
CA MET A 271 -19.52 3.39 37.57
C MET A 271 -20.52 4.41 38.15
N ALA A 272 -20.17 5.12 39.23
CA ALA A 272 -20.99 6.20 39.77
C ALA A 272 -21.15 7.37 38.79
N ALA A 273 -20.04 7.88 38.24
CA ALA A 273 -20.04 8.95 37.24
C ALA A 273 -20.83 8.56 35.98
N ARG A 274 -20.66 7.33 35.50
CA ARG A 274 -21.40 6.80 34.34
C ARG A 274 -22.89 6.63 34.63
N ARG A 275 -23.28 6.26 35.86
CA ARG A 275 -24.69 6.22 36.29
C ARG A 275 -25.34 7.60 36.30
N GLU A 276 -24.61 8.65 36.67
CA GLU A 276 -25.10 10.04 36.56
C GLU A 276 -25.21 10.51 35.10
N GLN A 277 -24.24 10.18 34.26
CA GLN A 277 -24.30 10.47 32.82
C GLN A 277 -25.50 9.77 32.17
N ILE A 278 -25.76 8.50 32.50
CA ILE A 278 -26.93 7.76 32.04
C ILE A 278 -28.22 8.45 32.50
N LYS A 279 -28.36 8.81 33.78
CA LYS A 279 -29.55 9.54 34.27
C LYS A 279 -29.78 10.88 33.54
N LYS A 280 -28.72 11.64 33.27
CA LYS A 280 -28.81 12.91 32.52
C LYS A 280 -29.23 12.66 31.06
N ALA A 281 -28.69 11.62 30.42
CA ALA A 281 -29.07 11.20 29.08
C ALA A 281 -30.51 10.66 29.00
N GLU A 282 -30.98 9.92 30.01
CA GLU A 282 -32.36 9.45 30.13
C GLU A 282 -33.34 10.63 30.25
N GLN A 283 -33.03 11.62 31.12
CA GLN A 283 -33.84 12.84 31.25
C GLN A 283 -33.90 13.63 29.93
N GLN A 284 -32.78 13.80 29.24
CA GLN A 284 -32.75 14.43 27.91
C GLN A 284 -33.52 13.62 26.86
N ALA A 285 -33.40 12.29 26.88
CA ALA A 285 -34.12 11.40 25.96
C ALA A 285 -35.64 11.46 26.17
N VAL A 286 -36.12 11.54 27.42
CA VAL A 286 -37.54 11.74 27.73
C VAL A 286 -38.03 13.08 27.18
N LEU A 287 -37.33 14.19 27.47
CA LEU A 287 -37.70 15.52 26.96
C LEU A 287 -37.73 15.59 25.42
N VAL A 288 -36.75 14.96 24.76
CA VAL A 288 -36.70 14.86 23.29
C VAL A 288 -37.82 13.95 22.75
N TYR A 289 -38.15 12.86 23.45
CA TYR A 289 -39.24 11.96 23.06
C TYR A 289 -40.60 12.65 23.19
N GLU A 290 -40.88 13.28 24.33
CA GLU A 290 -42.13 14.03 24.60
C GLU A 290 -42.29 15.20 23.62
N GLY A 291 -41.25 15.99 23.40
CA GLY A 291 -41.28 17.09 22.42
C GLY A 291 -41.53 16.59 20.99
N ASN A 292 -40.93 15.46 20.60
CA ASN A 292 -41.17 14.86 19.28
C ASN A 292 -42.54 14.18 19.17
N LEU A 293 -43.08 13.64 20.26
CA LEU A 293 -44.43 13.08 20.32
C LEU A 293 -45.47 14.19 20.18
N ALA A 294 -45.32 15.29 20.93
CA ALA A 294 -46.15 16.47 20.84
C ALA A 294 -46.15 17.05 19.42
N ARG A 295 -44.97 17.23 18.79
CA ARG A 295 -44.85 17.64 17.38
C ARG A 295 -45.54 16.68 16.41
N LYS A 296 -45.40 15.36 16.59
CA LYS A 296 -46.06 14.36 15.74
C LYS A 296 -47.59 14.39 15.87
N VAL A 297 -48.11 14.54 17.09
CA VAL A 297 -49.56 14.66 17.34
C VAL A 297 -50.09 15.98 16.76
N PHE A 298 -49.40 17.09 17.02
CA PHE A 298 -49.78 18.41 16.51
C PHE A 298 -49.77 18.47 14.98
N ASN A 299 -48.73 17.94 14.32
CA ASN A 299 -48.65 17.89 12.86
C ASN A 299 -49.74 16.99 12.25
N LYS A 300 -50.07 15.85 12.89
CA LYS A 300 -51.21 15.02 12.48
C LYS A 300 -52.55 15.74 12.65
N TRP A 301 -52.70 16.54 13.69
CA TRP A 301 -53.90 17.34 13.93
C TRP A 301 -54.02 18.48 12.92
N LEU A 302 -52.95 19.23 12.66
CA LEU A 302 -52.90 20.25 11.60
C LEU A 302 -53.23 19.65 10.23
N ALA A 303 -52.60 18.55 9.85
CA ALA A 303 -52.89 17.88 8.57
C ALA A 303 -54.37 17.44 8.46
N LYS A 304 -54.99 16.98 9.55
CA LYS A 304 -56.43 16.68 9.59
C LYS A 304 -57.29 17.94 9.46
N MET A 305 -56.93 19.04 10.12
CA MET A 305 -57.64 20.32 10.02
C MET A 305 -57.53 20.93 8.61
N GLU A 306 -56.37 20.83 7.97
CA GLU A 306 -56.15 21.25 6.58
C GLU A 306 -56.92 20.38 5.60
N GLN A 307 -56.92 19.05 5.80
CA GLN A 307 -57.73 18.13 5.01
C GLN A 307 -59.23 18.44 5.15
N GLN A 308 -59.72 18.65 6.38
CA GLN A 308 -61.12 19.00 6.61
C GLN A 308 -61.49 20.31 5.89
N ARG A 309 -60.68 21.37 6.00
CA ARG A 309 -60.89 22.63 5.28
C ARG A 309 -60.85 22.48 3.76
N PHE A 310 -60.06 21.54 3.24
CA PHE A 310 -59.99 21.23 1.82
C PHE A 310 -61.22 20.47 1.33
N ASP A 311 -61.72 19.53 2.13
CA ASP A 311 -62.93 18.78 1.83
C ASP A 311 -64.20 19.64 2.02
N GLU A 312 -64.22 20.58 2.96
CA GLU A 312 -65.22 21.66 3.07
C GLU A 312 -65.27 22.51 1.79
N ARG A 313 -64.13 23.06 1.35
CA ARG A 313 -64.06 23.83 0.09
C ARG A 313 -64.49 23.03 -1.15
N LYS A 314 -64.22 21.72 -1.17
CA LYS A 314 -64.73 20.83 -2.23
C LYS A 314 -66.23 20.61 -2.13
N ALA A 315 -66.79 20.49 -0.92
CA ALA A 315 -68.22 20.38 -0.71
C ALA A 315 -68.94 21.65 -1.17
N ASP A 316 -68.40 22.83 -0.85
CA ASP A 316 -68.91 24.13 -1.33
C ASP A 316 -68.87 24.21 -2.86
N ALA A 317 -67.71 23.93 -3.48
CA ALA A 317 -67.57 23.95 -4.94
C ALA A 317 -68.47 22.91 -5.64
N ALA A 318 -68.72 21.75 -5.00
CA ALA A 318 -69.66 20.76 -5.49
C ALA A 318 -71.12 21.24 -5.35
N ALA A 319 -71.48 21.88 -4.23
CA ALA A 319 -72.79 22.47 -4.01
C ALA A 319 -73.09 23.56 -5.04
N ASP A 320 -72.15 24.47 -5.31
CA ASP A 320 -72.23 25.47 -6.37
C ASP A 320 -72.41 24.83 -7.75
N TYR A 321 -71.62 23.79 -8.07
CA TYR A 321 -71.76 23.06 -9.32
C TYR A 321 -73.15 22.41 -9.46
N PHE A 322 -73.69 21.79 -8.41
CA PHE A 322 -75.03 21.21 -8.43
C PHE A 322 -76.12 22.28 -8.53
N ALA A 323 -75.99 23.41 -7.83
CA ALA A 323 -76.90 24.55 -7.92
C ALA A 323 -76.93 25.12 -9.34
N LEU A 324 -75.76 25.38 -9.95
CA LEU A 324 -75.64 25.83 -11.34
C LEU A 324 -76.20 24.80 -12.32
N LYS A 325 -75.93 23.50 -12.12
CA LYS A 325 -76.48 22.41 -12.94
C LYS A 325 -78.00 22.34 -12.86
N HIS A 326 -78.59 22.49 -11.67
CA HIS A 326 -80.05 22.55 -11.49
C HIS A 326 -80.65 23.80 -12.12
N ALA A 327 -80.02 24.98 -11.97
CA ALA A 327 -80.46 26.21 -12.60
C ALA A 327 -80.42 26.11 -14.14
N LEU A 328 -79.32 25.61 -14.71
CA LEU A 328 -79.18 25.35 -16.15
C LEU A 328 -80.19 24.32 -16.67
N ASN A 329 -80.45 23.24 -15.93
CA ASN A 329 -81.46 22.25 -16.31
C ASN A 329 -82.88 22.84 -16.26
N LYS A 330 -83.22 23.65 -15.24
CA LYS A 330 -84.50 24.37 -15.15
C LYS A 330 -84.66 25.39 -16.28
N TRP A 331 -83.59 26.09 -16.64
CA TRP A 331 -83.59 27.02 -17.77
C TRP A 331 -83.74 26.30 -19.12
N ARG A 332 -83.00 25.20 -19.33
CA ARG A 332 -83.15 24.33 -20.52
C ARG A 332 -84.56 23.74 -20.63
N ALA A 333 -85.15 23.28 -19.52
CA ALA A 333 -86.54 22.81 -19.50
C ALA A 333 -87.53 23.92 -19.87
N LYS A 334 -87.36 25.13 -19.32
CA LYS A 334 -88.20 26.28 -19.68
C LYS A 334 -88.01 26.73 -21.13
N ALA A 335 -86.79 26.64 -21.67
CA ALA A 335 -86.51 26.92 -23.08
C ALA A 335 -87.12 25.85 -24.02
N ARG A 336 -87.13 24.57 -23.61
CA ARG A 336 -87.85 23.50 -24.31
C ARG A 336 -89.35 23.74 -24.31
N SER A 337 -89.96 24.03 -23.14
CA SER A 337 -91.38 24.41 -23.03
C SER A 337 -91.74 25.54 -23.98
N LYS A 338 -90.97 26.65 -23.99
CA LYS A 338 -91.20 27.74 -24.94
C LYS A 338 -91.10 27.32 -26.40
N LYS A 339 -90.13 26.49 -26.76
CA LYS A 339 -89.98 25.99 -28.13
C LYS A 339 -91.13 25.04 -28.51
N GLU A 340 -91.61 24.24 -27.57
CA GLU A 340 -92.78 23.37 -27.73
C GLU A 340 -94.08 24.19 -27.85
N GLU A 341 -94.22 25.27 -27.09
CA GLU A 341 -95.31 26.26 -27.21
C GLU A 341 -95.28 26.96 -28.59
N GLU A 342 -94.12 27.43 -29.05
CA GLU A 342 -93.93 28.01 -30.40
C GLU A 342 -94.26 26.99 -31.50
N GLN A 343 -93.80 25.75 -31.39
CA GLN A 343 -94.13 24.66 -32.32
C GLN A 343 -95.62 24.30 -32.28
N ALA A 344 -96.26 24.32 -31.11
CA ALA A 344 -97.69 24.10 -30.98
C ALA A 344 -98.51 25.25 -31.59
N MET A 345 -98.05 26.50 -31.49
CA MET A 345 -98.66 27.63 -32.18
C MET A 345 -98.50 27.52 -33.71
N GLN A 346 -97.30 27.21 -34.22
CA GLN A 346 -97.07 26.95 -35.64
C GLN A 346 -97.92 25.78 -36.16
N ALA A 347 -98.00 24.68 -35.41
CA ALA A 347 -98.87 23.54 -35.75
C ALA A 347 -100.36 23.92 -35.77
N ARG A 348 -100.81 24.79 -34.86
CA ARG A 348 -102.17 25.35 -34.84
C ARG A 348 -102.42 26.26 -36.05
N GLU A 349 -101.48 27.11 -36.42
CA GLU A 349 -101.54 27.94 -37.63
C GLU A 349 -101.62 27.07 -38.89
N HIS A 350 -100.73 26.08 -39.03
CA HIS A 350 -100.77 25.12 -40.14
C HIS A 350 -102.08 24.34 -40.19
N MET A 351 -102.63 23.89 -39.05
CA MET A 351 -103.93 23.24 -39.00
C MET A 351 -105.05 24.18 -39.47
N LEU A 352 -105.05 25.45 -39.04
CA LEU A 352 -106.03 26.44 -39.46
C LEU A 352 -105.92 26.74 -40.96
N VAL A 353 -104.71 26.97 -41.48
CA VAL A 353 -104.44 27.15 -42.92
C VAL A 353 -104.93 25.94 -43.73
N PHE A 354 -104.67 24.72 -43.25
CA PHE A 354 -105.15 23.50 -43.93
C PHE A 354 -106.68 23.37 -43.88
N LYS A 355 -107.30 23.65 -42.73
CA LYS A 355 -108.77 23.60 -42.54
C LYS A 355 -109.50 24.60 -43.41
N TYR A 356 -109.06 25.87 -43.42
CA TYR A 356 -109.65 26.91 -44.26
C TYR A 356 -109.31 26.72 -45.74
N GLY A 357 -108.08 26.32 -46.08
CA GLY A 357 -107.67 26.01 -47.46
C GLY A 357 -108.39 24.79 -48.05
N ARG A 358 -108.76 23.80 -47.24
CA ARG A 358 -109.64 22.70 -47.65
C ARG A 358 -111.07 23.19 -47.92
N ARG A 359 -111.64 23.98 -47.00
CA ARG A 359 -112.98 24.57 -47.16
C ARG A 359 -113.07 25.49 -48.38
N TRP A 360 -112.04 26.30 -48.64
CA TRP A 360 -111.92 27.12 -49.85
C TRP A 360 -111.86 26.25 -51.12
N ARG A 361 -111.02 25.21 -51.15
CA ARG A 361 -110.96 24.26 -52.29
C ARG A 361 -112.30 23.60 -52.55
N GLU A 362 -113.07 23.25 -51.51
CA GLU A 362 -114.41 22.67 -51.66
C GLU A 362 -115.44 23.68 -52.23
N ILE A 363 -115.41 24.94 -51.79
CA ILE A 363 -116.23 26.03 -52.36
C ILE A 363 -115.86 26.28 -53.84
N VAL A 364 -114.56 26.35 -54.16
CA VAL A 364 -114.06 26.53 -55.53
C VAL A 364 -114.47 25.36 -56.42
N ARG A 365 -114.34 24.10 -55.94
CA ARG A 365 -114.84 22.93 -56.68
C ARG A 365 -116.34 23.02 -56.95
N ARG A 366 -117.17 23.32 -55.95
CA ARG A 366 -118.63 23.47 -56.13
C ARG A 366 -118.96 24.55 -57.18
N ARG A 367 -118.28 25.70 -57.13
CA ARG A 367 -118.42 26.77 -58.14
C ARG A 367 -117.97 26.31 -59.53
N LYS A 368 -116.86 25.56 -59.63
CA LYS A 368 -116.34 25.02 -60.88
C LYS A 368 -117.29 23.97 -61.50
N HIS A 369 -117.85 23.07 -60.69
CA HIS A 369 -118.85 22.09 -61.14
C HIS A 369 -120.14 22.78 -61.61
N ALA A 370 -120.66 23.77 -60.88
CA ALA A 370 -121.84 24.53 -61.31
C ALA A 370 -121.61 25.26 -62.66
N LEU A 371 -120.41 25.80 -62.89
CA LEU A 371 -120.02 26.39 -64.17
C LEU A 371 -119.89 25.34 -65.28
N TYR A 372 -119.33 24.16 -65.00
CA TYR A 372 -119.28 23.05 -65.97
C TYR A 372 -120.66 22.50 -66.31
N ASP A 373 -121.58 22.37 -65.36
CA ASP A 373 -122.95 21.93 -65.62
C ASP A 373 -123.72 22.94 -66.48
N ALA A 374 -123.52 24.24 -66.24
CA ALA A 374 -124.07 25.30 -67.08
C ALA A 374 -123.48 25.28 -68.50
N ALA A 375 -122.15 25.11 -68.63
CA ALA A 375 -121.47 24.99 -69.91
C ALA A 375 -121.91 23.73 -70.67
N TYR A 376 -122.01 22.58 -70.00
CA TYR A 376 -122.45 21.32 -70.58
C TYR A 376 -123.91 21.39 -71.05
N LYS A 377 -124.81 22.04 -70.29
CA LYS A 377 -126.19 22.30 -70.72
C LYS A 377 -126.26 23.20 -71.97
N ARG A 378 -125.38 24.21 -72.08
CA ARG A 378 -125.22 25.03 -73.31
C ARG A 378 -124.70 24.18 -74.48
N MET A 379 -123.61 23.44 -74.28
CA MET A 379 -122.98 22.61 -75.31
C MET A 379 -123.95 21.54 -75.82
N ARG A 380 -124.73 20.89 -74.94
CA ARG A 380 -125.75 19.90 -75.31
C ARG A 380 -126.87 20.48 -76.18
N LYS A 381 -127.25 21.75 -75.98
CA LYS A 381 -128.19 22.47 -76.88
C LYS A 381 -127.56 22.74 -78.25
N VAL A 382 -126.30 23.20 -78.29
CA VAL A 382 -125.56 23.44 -79.55
C VAL A 382 -125.34 22.15 -80.34
N VAL A 383 -124.96 21.05 -79.69
CA VAL A 383 -124.79 19.74 -80.33
C VAL A 383 -126.12 19.23 -80.90
N LYS A 384 -127.22 19.29 -80.15
CA LYS A 384 -128.55 18.93 -80.70
C LYS A 384 -128.94 19.79 -81.90
N MET A 385 -128.71 21.10 -81.83
CA MET A 385 -128.99 22.02 -82.94
C MET A 385 -128.11 21.73 -84.17
N ASN A 386 -126.85 21.37 -83.97
CA ASN A 386 -125.93 21.02 -85.05
C ASN A 386 -126.22 19.64 -85.65
N ILE A 387 -126.68 18.66 -84.87
CA ILE A 387 -127.20 17.38 -85.41
C ILE A 387 -128.45 17.62 -86.25
N ALA A 388 -129.38 18.47 -85.80
CA ALA A 388 -130.55 18.85 -86.60
C ALA A 388 -130.18 19.58 -87.90
N ARG A 389 -129.20 20.50 -87.86
CA ARG A 389 -128.64 21.16 -89.06
C ARG A 389 -127.93 20.16 -89.99
N ALA A 390 -127.17 19.22 -89.44
CA ALA A 390 -126.49 18.18 -90.22
C ALA A 390 -127.51 17.25 -90.91
N ALA A 391 -128.56 16.82 -90.22
CA ALA A 391 -129.65 16.04 -90.80
C ALA A 391 -130.38 16.81 -91.92
N LEU A 392 -130.69 18.09 -91.70
CA LEU A 392 -131.27 18.98 -92.73
C LEU A 392 -130.34 19.18 -93.92
N ASN A 393 -129.04 19.32 -93.69
CA ASN A 393 -128.05 19.45 -94.76
C ASN A 393 -127.90 18.14 -95.54
N ILE A 394 -127.86 16.98 -94.89
CA ILE A 394 -127.85 15.66 -95.55
C ILE A 394 -129.14 15.48 -96.37
N TRP A 395 -130.30 15.92 -95.88
CA TRP A 395 -131.56 15.85 -96.62
C TRP A 395 -131.58 16.82 -97.83
N ARG A 396 -131.09 18.05 -97.67
CA ARG A 396 -130.88 19.00 -98.78
C ARG A 396 -129.86 18.48 -99.79
N GLN A 397 -128.80 17.83 -99.33
CA GLN A 397 -127.74 17.27 -100.18
C GLN A 397 -128.26 16.03 -100.93
N LYS A 398 -129.03 15.14 -100.30
CA LYS A 398 -129.71 14.03 -100.99
C LYS A 398 -130.79 14.48 -101.96
N THR A 399 -131.57 15.50 -101.63
CA THR A 399 -132.59 16.04 -102.57
C THR A 399 -131.94 16.78 -103.75
N ALA A 400 -130.84 17.51 -103.53
CA ALA A 400 -130.01 18.04 -104.60
C ALA A 400 -129.36 16.92 -105.43
N GLN A 401 -128.86 15.86 -104.79
CA GLN A 401 -128.26 14.70 -105.47
C GLN A 401 -129.28 13.93 -106.31
N ILE A 402 -130.54 13.79 -105.86
CA ILE A 402 -131.61 13.16 -106.66
C ILE A 402 -131.99 14.03 -107.87
N ARG A 403 -132.01 15.37 -107.74
CA ARG A 403 -132.20 16.27 -108.89
C ARG A 403 -131.01 16.20 -109.86
N ALA A 404 -129.79 16.19 -109.33
CA ALA A 404 -128.56 16.05 -110.12
C ALA A 404 -128.48 14.69 -110.82
N MET A 405 -128.88 13.59 -110.18
CA MET A 405 -128.96 12.26 -110.81
C MET A 405 -130.02 12.20 -111.92
N ARG A 406 -131.14 12.92 -111.79
CA ARG A 406 -132.13 13.01 -112.88
C ARG A 406 -131.59 13.79 -114.07
N MET A 407 -131.04 14.99 -113.85
CA MET A 407 -130.39 15.78 -114.92
C MET A 407 -129.22 15.02 -115.55
N ALA A 408 -128.40 14.34 -114.74
CA ALA A 408 -127.29 13.53 -115.24
C ALA A 408 -127.75 12.28 -116.00
N ALA A 409 -128.90 11.66 -115.66
CA ALA A 409 -129.44 10.53 -116.41
C ALA A 409 -129.95 10.96 -117.80
N ASP A 410 -130.53 12.16 -117.90
CA ASP A 410 -130.99 12.73 -119.17
C ASP A 410 -129.79 13.22 -120.02
N GLU A 411 -128.78 13.84 -119.39
CA GLU A 411 -127.49 14.17 -120.04
C GLU A 411 -126.70 12.92 -120.46
N PHE A 412 -126.74 11.81 -119.71
CA PHE A 412 -126.05 10.56 -120.09
C PHE A 412 -126.67 9.90 -121.32
N ARG A 413 -127.97 10.07 -121.57
CA ARG A 413 -128.61 9.61 -122.80
C ARG A 413 -128.11 10.42 -124.00
N ALA A 414 -127.99 11.75 -123.85
CA ALA A 414 -127.46 12.62 -124.91
C ALA A 414 -125.94 12.50 -125.15
N ARG A 415 -125.12 12.28 -124.09
CA ARG A 415 -123.66 12.16 -124.23
C ARG A 415 -123.20 10.79 -124.72
N ARG A 416 -123.93 9.70 -124.45
CA ARG A 416 -123.51 8.34 -124.85
C ARG A 416 -123.55 8.13 -126.36
N ASP A 417 -124.43 8.85 -127.06
CA ASP A 417 -124.48 8.86 -128.53
C ASP A 417 -123.35 9.72 -129.15
N ALA A 418 -122.76 10.65 -128.39
CA ALA A 418 -121.64 11.50 -128.84
C ALA A 418 -120.25 10.94 -128.49
N GLU A 419 -120.08 10.34 -127.30
CA GLU A 419 -118.77 9.82 -126.85
C GLU A 419 -118.31 8.58 -127.60
N ASN A 420 -119.22 7.80 -128.19
CA ASN A 420 -118.85 6.67 -129.05
C ASN A 420 -118.05 7.13 -130.29
N ALA A 421 -118.24 8.38 -130.74
CA ALA A 421 -117.46 8.97 -131.84
C ALA A 421 -116.09 9.53 -131.40
N GLN A 422 -115.91 9.89 -130.12
CA GLN A 422 -114.69 10.55 -129.63
C GLN A 422 -113.64 9.60 -129.01
N ARG A 423 -114.03 8.38 -128.59
CA ARG A 423 -113.08 7.39 -128.02
C ARG A 423 -112.04 6.86 -129.01
N ILE A 424 -112.24 7.05 -130.31
CA ILE A 424 -111.24 6.76 -131.34
C ILE A 424 -110.07 7.78 -131.31
N ALA A 425 -110.30 9.00 -130.82
CA ALA A 425 -109.34 10.11 -130.99
C ALA A 425 -108.36 10.32 -129.82
N HIS A 426 -108.78 10.16 -128.56
CA HIS A 426 -107.98 10.61 -127.40
C HIS A 426 -106.94 9.59 -126.89
N GLY A 427 -106.93 8.35 -127.40
CA GLY A 427 -105.94 7.34 -127.01
C GLY A 427 -104.47 7.73 -127.28
N ALA A 428 -104.24 8.66 -128.22
CA ALA A 428 -102.92 9.05 -128.69
C ALA A 428 -102.18 10.08 -127.79
N ILE A 429 -102.87 10.81 -126.92
CA ILE A 429 -102.30 12.03 -126.27
C ILE A 429 -101.73 11.74 -124.87
N VAL A 430 -102.30 10.79 -124.14
CA VAL A 430 -101.95 10.53 -122.72
C VAL A 430 -100.58 9.84 -122.55
N THR A 431 -100.04 9.22 -123.60
CA THR A 431 -98.77 8.49 -123.54
C THR A 431 -97.52 9.38 -123.47
N MET A 432 -97.59 10.66 -123.86
CA MET A 432 -96.39 11.52 -123.89
C MET A 432 -96.07 12.24 -122.57
N TYR A 433 -97.07 12.57 -121.75
CA TYR A 433 -96.84 13.42 -120.56
C TYR A 433 -96.13 12.69 -119.40
N ASN A 434 -96.40 11.40 -119.21
CA ASN A 434 -95.89 10.62 -118.08
C ASN A 434 -94.36 10.35 -118.12
N ARG A 435 -93.65 10.78 -119.17
CA ARG A 435 -92.24 10.43 -119.41
C ARG A 435 -91.23 11.45 -118.87
N THR A 436 -91.64 12.68 -118.58
CA THR A 436 -90.73 13.74 -118.09
C THR A 436 -90.55 13.73 -116.57
N GLN A 437 -91.56 13.26 -115.83
CA GLN A 437 -91.56 13.31 -114.35
C GLN A 437 -90.58 12.31 -113.71
N GLN A 438 -90.31 11.18 -114.36
CA GLN A 438 -89.48 10.09 -113.80
C GLN A 438 -87.96 10.37 -113.78
N ILE A 439 -87.46 11.41 -114.47
CA ILE A 439 -86.02 11.67 -114.59
C ILE A 439 -85.46 12.49 -113.41
N GLN A 440 -86.30 13.30 -112.73
CA GLN A 440 -85.84 14.19 -111.66
C GLN A 440 -85.70 13.49 -110.30
N GLU A 441 -86.48 12.44 -110.04
CA GLU A 441 -86.50 11.73 -108.75
C GLU A 441 -85.28 10.81 -108.54
N ALA A 442 -84.61 10.39 -109.62
CA ALA A 442 -83.48 9.46 -109.57
C ALA A 442 -82.17 10.09 -109.06
N ASN A 443 -81.92 11.37 -109.32
CA ASN A 443 -80.64 12.01 -109.00
C ASN A 443 -80.47 12.31 -107.50
N GLN A 444 -81.55 12.52 -106.75
CA GLN A 444 -81.48 12.88 -105.33
C GLN A 444 -81.12 11.69 -104.41
N GLN A 445 -81.25 10.45 -104.91
CA GLN A 445 -81.02 9.23 -104.11
C GLN A 445 -79.56 8.74 -104.13
N ALA A 446 -78.71 9.29 -105.01
CA ALA A 446 -77.30 8.89 -105.13
C ALA A 446 -76.40 9.50 -104.04
N ASP A 447 -76.61 10.79 -103.71
CA ASP A 447 -75.72 11.55 -102.81
C ASP A 447 -75.84 11.14 -101.33
N GLU A 448 -77.01 10.65 -100.91
CA GLU A 448 -77.22 10.18 -99.52
C GLU A 448 -76.49 8.86 -99.21
N PHE A 449 -76.16 8.06 -100.23
CA PHE A 449 -75.58 6.73 -100.06
C PHE A 449 -74.05 6.77 -99.85
N TYR A 450 -73.37 7.78 -100.41
CA TYR A 450 -71.92 7.94 -100.31
C TYR A 450 -71.46 8.33 -98.89
N ASN A 451 -72.22 9.21 -98.22
CA ASN A 451 -71.85 9.78 -96.93
C ASN A 451 -72.00 8.81 -95.74
N ARG A 452 -72.81 7.75 -95.85
CA ARG A 452 -72.97 6.74 -94.77
C ARG A 452 -71.82 5.73 -94.75
N ASN A 453 -71.31 5.34 -95.92
CA ASN A 453 -70.30 4.28 -96.08
C ASN A 453 -68.87 4.67 -95.63
N LEU A 454 -68.60 5.96 -95.46
CA LEU A 454 -67.26 6.46 -95.09
C LEU A 454 -67.03 6.47 -93.57
N ILE A 455 -68.10 6.50 -92.77
CA ILE A 455 -68.07 6.53 -91.30
C ILE A 455 -67.94 5.11 -90.71
N GLU A 456 -68.53 4.09 -91.34
CA GLU A 456 -68.46 2.70 -90.85
C GLU A 456 -67.10 2.01 -91.04
N ARG A 457 -66.23 2.51 -91.94
CA ARG A 457 -64.97 1.84 -92.31
C ARG A 457 -63.72 2.21 -91.50
N LEU A 458 -63.77 3.22 -90.62
CA LEU A 458 -62.61 3.68 -89.84
C LEU A 458 -62.93 3.75 -88.34
N GLN A 459 -62.76 2.63 -87.62
CA GLN A 459 -63.00 2.48 -86.18
C GLN A 459 -62.00 3.27 -85.29
N ILE A 460 -62.00 4.60 -85.39
CA ILE A 460 -60.98 5.47 -84.76
C ILE A 460 -61.45 6.08 -83.42
N PHE A 461 -62.75 6.01 -83.09
CA PHE A 461 -63.32 6.51 -81.82
C PHE A 461 -64.10 5.46 -81.02
N GLY A 462 -63.61 4.21 -81.00
CA GLY A 462 -64.13 3.17 -80.11
C GLY A 462 -63.69 3.39 -78.65
N SER A 463 -64.65 3.59 -77.74
CA SER A 463 -64.44 3.92 -76.32
C SER A 463 -63.88 2.79 -75.43
N ASN A 464 -63.50 1.64 -76.01
CA ASN A 464 -63.19 0.41 -75.29
C ASN A 464 -61.80 0.38 -74.59
N TRP A 465 -60.89 1.30 -74.91
CA TRP A 465 -59.54 1.36 -74.29
C TRP A 465 -59.46 2.20 -73.01
N LEU A 466 -60.49 3.03 -72.75
CA LEU A 466 -60.56 3.92 -71.58
C LEU A 466 -61.04 3.22 -70.29
N ILE A 467 -61.66 2.05 -70.41
CA ILE A 467 -62.21 1.31 -69.28
C ILE A 467 -61.10 0.53 -68.54
N PRO A 468 -60.22 -0.25 -69.21
CA PRO A 468 -59.13 -0.96 -68.53
C PRO A 468 -58.11 -0.01 -67.89
N THR A 469 -57.79 1.11 -68.56
CA THR A 469 -56.81 2.09 -68.07
C THR A 469 -57.27 2.81 -66.79
N ARG A 470 -58.57 3.09 -66.64
CA ARG A 470 -59.13 3.60 -65.39
C ARG A 470 -59.08 2.59 -64.25
N GLN A 471 -59.44 1.33 -64.51
CA GLN A 471 -59.36 0.26 -63.50
C GLN A 471 -57.91 0.00 -63.02
N ILE A 472 -56.92 0.09 -63.91
CA ILE A 472 -55.50 -0.05 -63.53
C ILE A 472 -55.07 1.08 -62.60
N LEU A 473 -55.47 2.33 -62.87
CA LEU A 473 -55.15 3.49 -62.01
C LEU A 473 -55.85 3.43 -60.65
N GLU A 474 -57.14 3.05 -60.60
CA GLU A 474 -57.87 2.86 -59.34
C GLU A 474 -57.25 1.73 -58.48
N ASN A 475 -56.79 0.65 -59.11
CA ASN A 475 -56.12 -0.45 -58.41
C ASN A 475 -54.72 -0.04 -57.92
N GLN A 476 -53.99 0.82 -58.65
CA GLN A 476 -52.73 1.39 -58.18
C GLN A 476 -52.93 2.30 -56.97
N GLN A 477 -53.93 3.19 -56.99
CA GLN A 477 -54.26 4.04 -55.83
C GLN A 477 -54.59 3.21 -54.58
N ARG A 478 -55.42 2.16 -54.71
CA ARG A 478 -55.70 1.23 -53.61
C ARG A 478 -54.43 0.52 -53.12
N ALA A 479 -53.55 0.07 -54.01
CA ALA A 479 -52.31 -0.59 -53.63
C ALA A 479 -51.37 0.34 -52.83
N ASP A 480 -51.32 1.63 -53.18
CA ASP A 480 -50.52 2.61 -52.46
C ASP A 480 -51.16 3.03 -51.12
N GLU A 481 -52.50 3.08 -51.02
CA GLU A 481 -53.20 3.20 -49.73
C GLU A 481 -52.91 2.00 -48.79
N TYR A 482 -52.90 0.77 -49.30
CA TYR A 482 -52.50 -0.43 -48.55
C TYR A 482 -51.02 -0.40 -48.15
N ARG A 483 -50.12 0.13 -48.98
CA ARG A 483 -48.71 0.35 -48.62
C ARG A 483 -48.55 1.42 -47.54
N ALA A 484 -49.31 2.52 -47.61
CA ALA A 484 -49.28 3.60 -46.61
C ALA A 484 -49.80 3.15 -45.24
N THR A 485 -50.90 2.38 -45.21
CA THR A 485 -51.42 1.81 -43.96
C THR A 485 -50.47 0.77 -43.36
N ARG A 486 -49.84 -0.07 -44.19
CA ARG A 486 -48.83 -1.07 -43.74
C ARG A 486 -47.53 -0.43 -43.25
N SER A 487 -47.03 0.62 -43.91
CA SER A 487 -45.84 1.34 -43.44
C SER A 487 -46.13 2.13 -42.16
N ALA A 488 -47.33 2.70 -42.02
CA ALA A 488 -47.77 3.35 -40.78
C ALA A 488 -47.89 2.36 -39.61
N SER A 489 -48.46 1.17 -39.82
CA SER A 489 -48.55 0.14 -38.76
C SER A 489 -47.17 -0.36 -38.34
N TYR A 490 -46.26 -0.57 -39.29
CA TYR A 490 -44.86 -0.90 -39.02
C TYR A 490 -44.15 0.21 -38.23
N ALA A 491 -44.28 1.48 -38.66
CA ALA A 491 -43.71 2.63 -37.96
C ALA A 491 -44.23 2.77 -36.52
N VAL A 492 -45.53 2.53 -36.28
CA VAL A 492 -46.10 2.52 -34.92
C VAL A 492 -45.54 1.37 -34.07
N SER A 493 -45.29 0.20 -34.66
CA SER A 493 -44.67 -0.92 -33.93
C SER A 493 -43.20 -0.66 -33.58
N VAL A 494 -42.43 -0.04 -34.48
CA VAL A 494 -41.05 0.41 -34.24
C VAL A 494 -41.01 1.52 -33.18
N LEU A 495 -41.90 2.51 -33.26
CA LEU A 495 -41.98 3.56 -32.23
C LEU A 495 -42.37 3.01 -30.85
N ARG A 496 -43.21 1.97 -30.78
CA ARG A 496 -43.48 1.26 -29.52
C ARG A 496 -42.26 0.50 -29.02
N SER A 497 -41.47 -0.14 -29.88
CA SER A 497 -40.23 -0.83 -29.48
C SER A 497 -39.18 0.17 -28.99
N TRP A 498 -39.00 1.30 -29.67
CA TRP A 498 -38.10 2.38 -29.28
C TRP A 498 -38.52 3.06 -27.98
N LYS A 499 -39.83 3.31 -27.78
CA LYS A 499 -40.36 3.77 -26.50
C LYS A 499 -40.01 2.80 -25.37
N ASN A 500 -40.22 1.50 -25.58
CA ASN A 500 -39.90 0.47 -24.60
C ASN A 500 -38.39 0.35 -24.34
N MET A 501 -37.55 0.51 -25.36
CA MET A 501 -36.08 0.57 -25.22
C MET A 501 -35.64 1.81 -24.43
N ALA A 502 -36.20 2.98 -24.70
CA ALA A 502 -35.93 4.21 -23.94
C ALA A 502 -36.34 4.09 -22.47
N PHE A 503 -37.50 3.46 -22.18
CA PHE A 503 -37.89 3.16 -20.80
C PHE A 503 -36.96 2.16 -20.11
N ARG A 504 -36.45 1.15 -20.83
CA ARG A 504 -35.45 0.21 -20.30
C ARG A 504 -34.11 0.89 -20.03
N ALA A 505 -33.62 1.70 -20.97
CA ALA A 505 -32.37 2.46 -20.82
C ALA A 505 -32.44 3.41 -19.61
N ARG A 506 -33.49 4.24 -19.54
CA ARG A 506 -33.73 5.14 -18.40
C ARG A 506 -33.83 4.41 -17.06
N ARG A 507 -34.49 3.24 -17.03
CA ARG A 507 -34.56 2.43 -15.80
C ARG A 507 -33.20 1.85 -15.40
N LEU A 508 -32.38 1.44 -16.37
CA LEU A 508 -31.01 1.00 -16.11
C LEU A 508 -30.10 2.15 -15.64
N GLU A 509 -30.31 3.38 -16.12
CA GLU A 509 -29.66 4.59 -15.59
C GLU A 509 -30.10 4.86 -14.14
N GLU A 510 -31.40 4.86 -13.86
CA GLU A 510 -31.96 5.04 -12.52
C GLU A 510 -31.46 3.94 -11.53
N ASP A 511 -31.41 2.67 -11.96
CA ASP A 511 -30.85 1.56 -11.18
C ASP A 511 -29.31 1.70 -11.00
N ALA A 512 -28.59 2.20 -12.01
CA ALA A 512 -27.15 2.46 -11.93
C ALA A 512 -26.82 3.59 -10.95
N ASP A 513 -27.60 4.68 -10.94
CA ASP A 513 -27.49 5.78 -9.97
C ASP A 513 -27.74 5.30 -8.55
N VAL A 514 -28.74 4.44 -8.33
CA VAL A 514 -29.00 3.82 -7.02
C VAL A 514 -27.82 2.95 -6.56
N VAL A 515 -27.21 2.18 -7.47
CA VAL A 515 -26.00 1.39 -7.19
C VAL A 515 -24.79 2.30 -6.91
N TYR A 516 -24.64 3.39 -7.67
CA TYR A 516 -23.58 4.39 -7.47
C TYR A 516 -23.69 5.03 -6.09
N GLN A 517 -24.86 5.57 -5.73
CA GLN A 517 -25.13 6.15 -4.42
C GLN A 517 -24.92 5.14 -3.28
N ARG A 518 -25.31 3.87 -3.46
CA ARG A 518 -25.06 2.81 -2.47
C ARG A 518 -23.56 2.53 -2.30
N ASN A 519 -22.79 2.55 -3.39
CA ASN A 519 -21.34 2.37 -3.36
C ASN A 519 -20.60 3.59 -2.81
N GLU A 520 -21.03 4.81 -3.10
CA GLU A 520 -20.51 6.02 -2.47
C GLU A 520 -20.80 6.03 -0.96
N ARG A 521 -22.04 5.75 -0.53
CA ARG A 521 -22.36 5.60 0.89
C ARG A 521 -21.47 4.58 1.58
N ARG A 522 -21.16 3.44 0.92
CA ARG A 522 -20.19 2.45 1.41
C ARG A 522 -18.75 2.98 1.45
N ARG A 523 -18.29 3.75 0.45
CA ARG A 523 -16.96 4.41 0.48
C ARG A 523 -16.87 5.40 1.63
N VAL A 524 -17.85 6.30 1.78
CA VAL A 524 -17.92 7.30 2.85
C VAL A 524 -17.98 6.61 4.22
N TRP A 525 -18.78 5.55 4.39
CA TRP A 525 -18.76 4.74 5.62
C TRP A 525 -17.41 4.07 5.86
N GLY A 526 -16.75 3.55 4.83
CA GLY A 526 -15.42 2.95 4.93
C GLY A 526 -14.30 3.97 5.20
N PHE A 527 -14.49 5.24 4.83
CA PHE A 527 -13.64 6.35 5.25
C PHE A 527 -13.92 6.74 6.70
N LEU A 528 -15.19 6.91 7.09
CA LEU A 528 -15.60 7.23 8.46
C LEU A 528 -15.20 6.13 9.47
N GLN A 529 -15.24 4.85 9.09
CA GLN A 529 -14.72 3.76 9.93
C GLN A 529 -13.19 3.79 10.03
N ARG A 530 -12.47 4.13 8.97
CA ARG A 530 -11.01 4.30 9.01
C ARG A 530 -10.61 5.50 9.87
N TRP A 531 -11.30 6.63 9.72
CA TRP A 531 -11.18 7.80 10.59
C TRP A 531 -11.48 7.45 12.05
N ARG A 532 -12.62 6.81 12.34
CA ARG A 532 -12.98 6.41 13.71
C ARG A 532 -11.99 5.41 14.32
N ARG A 533 -11.27 4.61 13.51
CA ARG A 533 -10.17 3.75 13.97
C ARG A 533 -8.84 4.49 14.17
N ALA A 534 -8.65 5.65 13.54
CA ALA A 534 -7.49 6.51 13.71
C ALA A 534 -7.63 7.53 14.87
N VAL A 535 -8.84 7.70 15.41
CA VAL A 535 -9.19 8.77 16.37
C VAL A 535 -9.09 8.37 17.87
N PRO A 536 -8.73 7.12 18.25
CA PRO A 536 -8.19 6.86 19.58
C PRO A 536 -6.88 6.06 19.53
N LYS A 537 -5.76 6.77 19.38
CA LYS A 537 -4.42 6.46 19.93
C LYS A 537 -3.44 7.61 19.62
N GLN A 538 -3.74 8.77 20.19
CA GLN A 538 -2.82 9.88 20.42
C GLN A 538 -3.11 10.33 21.86
N ASP A 539 -2.41 9.72 22.82
CA ASP A 539 -2.26 10.20 24.22
C ASP A 539 -1.50 9.22 25.14
N GLU A 540 -1.07 8.05 24.67
CA GLU A 540 -0.13 7.20 25.42
C GLU A 540 1.04 6.77 24.50
N ASP A 541 2.24 6.88 25.07
CA ASP A 541 3.56 6.41 24.61
C ASP A 541 4.29 7.23 23.52
N GLU A 542 4.86 8.36 23.95
CA GLU A 542 6.24 8.69 23.54
C GLU A 542 7.19 7.65 24.16
N GLU A 543 8.03 7.02 23.33
CA GLU A 543 9.49 6.84 23.49
C GLU A 543 10.01 5.56 22.79
N GLY A 544 11.00 5.74 21.91
CA GLY A 544 12.00 4.73 21.59
C GLY A 544 11.59 3.55 20.70
N ARG A 545 11.68 3.72 19.36
CA ARG A 545 12.64 2.96 18.55
C ARG A 545 12.73 3.45 17.10
N GLU A 546 13.98 3.54 16.64
CA GLU A 546 14.37 3.88 15.28
C GLU A 546 14.26 2.66 14.33
N GLU A 547 14.54 2.90 13.05
CA GLU A 547 14.84 1.90 12.01
C GLU A 547 13.73 0.92 11.59
N HIS A 548 13.03 1.24 10.49
CA HIS A 548 13.33 0.57 9.22
C HIS A 548 12.65 1.24 8.00
N LEU A 549 13.46 1.49 6.97
CA LEU A 549 13.04 1.99 5.65
C LEU A 549 12.59 0.84 4.74
N VAL A 550 11.37 0.87 4.20
CA VAL A 550 11.09 0.35 2.84
C VAL A 550 10.00 1.20 2.16
N PRO A 551 10.27 1.85 1.01
CA PRO A 551 9.23 2.48 0.21
C PRO A 551 8.53 1.43 -0.66
N ALA A 552 7.33 0.99 -0.25
CA ALA A 552 6.50 0.10 -1.06
C ALA A 552 5.95 0.84 -2.30
N THR A 553 6.55 0.60 -3.47
CA THR A 553 6.13 1.19 -4.74
C THR A 553 4.71 0.74 -5.14
N PRO A 554 3.95 1.56 -5.91
CA PRO A 554 2.56 1.24 -6.28
C PRO A 554 2.38 -0.07 -7.06
N ALA A 555 3.45 -0.61 -7.67
CA ALA A 555 3.43 -1.87 -8.41
C ALA A 555 3.10 -3.09 -7.51
N ALA A 556 3.59 -3.10 -6.26
CA ALA A 556 3.44 -4.25 -5.35
C ALA A 556 1.99 -4.48 -4.88
N ARG A 557 1.10 -3.48 -5.00
CA ARG A 557 -0.33 -3.63 -4.66
C ARG A 557 -1.16 -4.37 -5.72
N ARG A 558 -0.63 -4.56 -6.94
CA ARG A 558 -1.40 -5.17 -8.04
C ARG A 558 -1.41 -6.70 -8.03
N SER A 559 -0.43 -7.35 -7.39
CA SER A 559 -0.31 -8.81 -7.30
C SER A 559 -1.20 -9.45 -6.23
N GLN A 560 -1.55 -8.73 -5.16
CA GLN A 560 -2.41 -9.27 -4.08
C GLN A 560 -3.90 -9.39 -4.46
N LEU A 561 -4.35 -8.81 -5.57
CA LEU A 561 -5.75 -8.90 -6.04
C LEU A 561 -6.04 -10.10 -6.96
N LEU A 562 -5.04 -10.94 -7.27
CA LEU A 562 -5.20 -12.12 -8.15
C LEU A 562 -5.31 -13.46 -7.40
N ASN A 563 -5.10 -13.48 -6.07
CA ASN A 563 -5.11 -14.71 -5.27
C ASN A 563 -6.39 -14.94 -4.45
N SER A 564 -7.46 -14.16 -4.63
CA SER A 564 -8.77 -14.48 -4.05
C SER A 564 -9.53 -15.46 -4.95
N THR A 565 -9.22 -16.74 -4.79
CA THR A 565 -9.90 -17.87 -5.44
C THR A 565 -11.33 -18.04 -4.94
N THR A 566 -12.31 -17.42 -5.61
CA THR A 566 -13.70 -17.89 -5.58
C THR A 566 -13.93 -18.92 -6.69
N PRO A 567 -14.54 -20.08 -6.40
CA PRO A 567 -14.65 -21.18 -7.34
C PRO A 567 -15.71 -20.94 -8.43
N ALA A 568 -15.55 -21.70 -9.51
CA ALA A 568 -16.38 -21.75 -10.71
C ALA A 568 -17.89 -21.54 -10.47
N TYR A 569 -18.45 -20.56 -11.20
CA TYR A 569 -19.86 -20.60 -11.58
C TYR A 569 -19.94 -21.17 -13.00
N THR A 570 -20.60 -22.32 -13.13
CA THR A 570 -20.85 -23.05 -14.37
C THR A 570 -21.51 -22.18 -15.44
N PRO A 571 -20.98 -22.11 -16.67
CA PRO A 571 -21.77 -21.67 -17.82
C PRO A 571 -22.78 -22.75 -18.18
N ALA A 572 -24.07 -22.42 -18.16
CA ALA A 572 -25.12 -23.32 -18.61
C ALA A 572 -25.09 -23.46 -20.14
N ALA A 573 -24.47 -24.55 -20.62
CA ALA A 573 -24.48 -24.91 -22.03
C ALA A 573 -25.80 -25.61 -22.40
N ALA A 574 -26.83 -24.84 -22.74
CA ALA A 574 -28.04 -25.31 -23.45
C ALA A 574 -28.94 -24.13 -23.87
N LEU A 575 -28.70 -23.51 -25.04
CA LEU A 575 -29.69 -22.61 -25.68
C LEU A 575 -29.53 -22.46 -27.21
N PHE A 576 -28.90 -23.43 -27.87
CA PHE A 576 -28.95 -23.60 -29.33
C PHE A 576 -29.51 -24.99 -29.64
N GLY A 577 -30.84 -25.11 -29.54
CA GLY A 577 -31.57 -26.24 -30.10
C GLY A 577 -32.00 -25.93 -31.52
N SER A 578 -31.21 -26.35 -32.50
CA SER A 578 -31.69 -26.55 -33.87
C SER A 578 -32.33 -27.94 -33.95
N ASP A 579 -33.65 -27.98 -34.06
CA ASP A 579 -34.40 -28.90 -34.94
C ASP A 579 -35.90 -28.77 -34.64
N GLY A 580 -36.67 -28.45 -35.69
CA GLY A 580 -38.07 -28.04 -35.54
C GLY A 580 -38.78 -27.90 -36.89
N ARG A 581 -38.74 -28.98 -37.66
CA ARG A 581 -39.61 -29.36 -38.80
C ARG A 581 -40.38 -28.26 -39.55
N VAL A 582 -40.14 -28.23 -40.85
CA VAL A 582 -41.16 -27.90 -41.85
C VAL A 582 -42.31 -28.91 -41.74
N GLU A 583 -43.53 -28.42 -41.59
CA GLU A 583 -44.74 -29.10 -42.06
C GLU A 583 -45.54 -28.07 -42.89
N GLU A 584 -45.66 -28.37 -44.19
CA GLU A 584 -46.57 -27.70 -45.11
C GLU A 584 -48.01 -28.06 -44.73
N ILE A 585 -48.90 -27.07 -44.68
CA ILE A 585 -50.34 -27.29 -44.74
C ILE A 585 -50.89 -26.26 -45.74
N ASP A 586 -51.13 -26.75 -46.95
CA ASP A 586 -52.05 -26.16 -47.94
C ASP A 586 -53.53 -26.33 -47.47
N GLU A 587 -54.47 -26.00 -48.34
CA GLU A 587 -55.94 -26.10 -48.17
C GLU A 587 -56.58 -24.88 -47.44
N GLU A 588 -57.17 -23.93 -48.17
CA GLU A 588 -58.49 -23.97 -48.86
C GLU A 588 -59.68 -23.63 -47.93
N GLU A 589 -60.06 -22.34 -47.89
CA GLU A 589 -61.42 -21.79 -48.15
C GLU A 589 -61.43 -20.25 -48.12
#